data_AF-A0A4W6EXP0-F1
#
_entry.id   AF-A0A4W6EXP0-F1
#
_cell.length_a   1.000
_cell.length_b   1.000
_cell.length_c   1.000
_cell.angle_alpha   90.00
_cell.angle_beta   90.00
_cell.angle_gamma   90.00
#
_symmetry.space_group_name_H-M   'P 1'
#
loop_
_entity.id
_entity.type
_entity.pdbx_description
1 polymer ?
#
loop_
_entity_poly.entity_id
_entity_poly.type
_entity_poly.pdbx_seq_one_letter_code
_entity_poly.pdbx_strand_id
1 'polypeptide(L)'
;PPEPGDLIEIFCVGYQHWAVYVGDRDTVHLVNPPEPFFYNAALGQKKEKLIDVVGNNKWQINNILDTEYKSRPAQRIVKNALLFVAKDVNYTMSSWNCEHFASEQRYVIKSLNIKVWIVYQMGQLAPSTIHWIYESALFLVIIVLSEITFL
;
A
#
# COMPACT_ATOMS: atom_id res chain seq x y z
N PRO A 1 13.62 -16.84 -4.51
CA PRO A 1 13.80 -15.60 -5.33
C PRO A 1 12.42 -15.15 -5.82
N PRO A 2 12.18 -13.86 -6.03
CA PRO A 2 10.87 -13.38 -6.47
C PRO A 2 10.60 -13.78 -7.91
N GLU A 3 9.35 -14.14 -8.18
CA GLU A 3 8.81 -14.41 -9.51
C GLU A 3 8.01 -13.20 -10.02
N PRO A 4 7.97 -12.95 -11.34
CA PRO A 4 7.20 -11.83 -11.89
C PRO A 4 5.75 -11.83 -11.41
N GLY A 5 5.31 -10.72 -10.83
CA GLY A 5 4.00 -10.53 -10.22
C GLY A 5 3.96 -10.69 -8.69
N ASP A 6 5.06 -11.13 -8.05
CA ASP A 6 5.17 -11.15 -6.60
C ASP A 6 5.14 -9.76 -5.99
N LEU A 7 4.50 -9.66 -4.83
CA LEU A 7 4.53 -8.45 -4.01
C LEU A 7 5.74 -8.49 -3.09
N ILE A 8 6.47 -7.38 -3.06
CA ILE A 8 7.65 -7.19 -2.25
C ILE A 8 7.31 -6.23 -1.12
N GLU A 9 7.40 -6.70 0.11
CA GLU A 9 7.25 -5.91 1.31
C GLU A 9 8.64 -5.53 1.84
N ILE A 10 8.85 -4.25 2.09
CA ILE A 10 10.13 -3.68 2.52
C ILE A 10 9.91 -2.98 3.86
N PHE A 11 10.68 -3.38 4.86
CA PHE A 11 10.56 -2.88 6.23
C PHE A 11 11.42 -1.63 6.41
N CYS A 12 10.83 -0.47 6.12
CA CYS A 12 11.46 0.83 6.37
C CYS A 12 11.34 1.23 7.85
N VAL A 13 12.17 2.17 8.29
CA VAL A 13 12.08 2.71 9.65
C VAL A 13 10.79 3.51 9.78
N GLY A 14 9.83 2.97 10.55
CA GLY A 14 8.56 3.64 10.87
C GLY A 14 7.41 3.42 9.88
N TYR A 15 7.61 2.67 8.79
CA TYR A 15 6.54 2.29 7.85
C TYR A 15 6.96 1.09 6.98
N GLN A 16 5.99 0.45 6.33
CA GLN A 16 6.21 -0.58 5.32
C GLN A 16 6.08 0.01 3.93
N HIS A 17 7.03 -0.30 3.06
CA HIS A 17 6.96 0.03 1.64
C HIS A 17 6.64 -1.22 0.82
N TRP A 18 5.96 -1.01 -0.32
CA TRP A 18 5.49 -2.10 -1.15
C TRP A 18 5.83 -1.87 -2.61
N ALA A 19 6.24 -2.95 -3.28
CA ALA A 19 6.56 -2.96 -4.69
C ALA A 19 6.03 -4.22 -5.38
N VAL A 20 5.88 -4.16 -6.70
CA VAL A 20 5.54 -5.31 -7.54
C VAL A 20 6.79 -5.73 -8.31
N TYR A 21 7.21 -6.98 -8.15
CA TYR A 21 8.33 -7.52 -8.92
C TYR A 21 7.91 -7.75 -10.38
N VAL A 22 8.66 -7.20 -11.34
CA VAL A 22 8.30 -7.25 -12.78
C VAL A 22 9.24 -8.10 -13.63
N GLY A 23 10.16 -8.82 -12.99
CA GLY A 23 11.21 -9.60 -13.68
C GLY A 23 12.52 -8.83 -13.80
N ASP A 24 13.59 -9.51 -14.22
CA ASP A 24 14.92 -8.91 -14.49
C ASP A 24 15.51 -8.07 -13.34
N ARG A 25 15.21 -8.48 -12.10
CA ARG A 25 15.59 -7.78 -10.87
C ARG A 25 14.95 -6.40 -10.72
N ASP A 26 13.93 -6.09 -11.51
CA ASP A 26 13.21 -4.82 -11.48
C ASP A 26 11.91 -4.94 -10.68
N THR A 27 11.54 -3.81 -10.10
CA THR A 27 10.29 -3.61 -9.37
C THR A 27 9.60 -2.35 -9.83
N VAL A 28 8.27 -2.33 -9.70
CA VAL A 28 7.46 -1.11 -9.83
C VAL A 28 6.90 -0.74 -8.47
N HIS A 29 7.06 0.52 -8.08
CA HIS A 29 6.53 1.04 -6.82
C HIS A 29 6.18 2.51 -6.92
N LEU A 30 5.41 2.97 -5.94
CA LEU A 30 5.17 4.39 -5.72
C LEU A 30 6.38 5.01 -5.02
N VAL A 31 6.64 6.28 -5.33
CA VAL A 31 7.66 7.10 -4.67
C VAL A 31 7.05 8.40 -4.18
N ASN A 32 7.50 8.83 -3.01
CA ASN A 32 7.20 10.17 -2.56
C ASN A 32 7.87 11.20 -3.48
N PRO A 33 7.21 12.33 -3.75
CA PRO A 33 7.86 13.44 -4.42
C PRO A 33 9.07 13.92 -3.60
N PRO A 34 10.11 14.46 -4.26
CA PRO A 34 11.39 14.79 -3.64
C PRO A 34 11.34 15.89 -2.56
N GLU A 35 10.24 16.63 -2.42
CA GLU A 35 10.10 17.73 -1.48
C GLU A 35 9.37 17.30 -0.19
N PRO A 36 10.02 17.36 0.99
CA PRO A 36 9.50 16.80 2.24
C PRO A 36 8.31 17.56 2.87
N PHE A 37 7.87 18.67 2.27
CA PHE A 37 6.88 19.57 2.88
C PHE A 37 5.44 19.35 2.42
N PHE A 38 5.20 18.47 1.45
CA PHE A 38 3.85 18.21 0.94
C PHE A 38 3.45 16.75 1.15
N TYR A 39 2.96 16.44 2.35
CA TYR A 39 2.28 15.17 2.67
C TYR A 39 1.05 14.89 1.76
N ASN A 40 0.64 15.86 0.95
CA ASN A 40 -0.48 15.80 0.00
C ASN A 40 -0.05 15.81 -1.49
N ALA A 41 1.25 15.78 -1.80
CA ALA A 41 1.71 15.83 -3.19
C ALA A 41 1.59 14.45 -3.88
N ALA A 42 1.30 14.49 -5.18
CA ALA A 42 1.14 13.31 -6.01
C ALA A 42 2.38 12.40 -5.92
N LEU A 43 2.14 11.12 -5.65
CA LEU A 43 3.16 10.09 -5.67
C LEU A 43 3.63 9.90 -7.10
N GLY A 44 4.95 9.98 -7.29
CA GLY A 44 5.58 9.49 -8.50
C GLY A 44 5.50 7.97 -8.53
N GLN A 45 5.79 7.41 -9.69
CA GLN A 45 5.72 5.99 -9.96
C GLN A 45 6.97 5.61 -10.75
N LYS A 46 7.69 4.61 -10.26
CA LYS A 46 8.99 4.26 -10.80
C LYS A 46 9.13 2.76 -11.04
N LYS A 47 9.92 2.46 -12.08
CA LYS A 47 10.52 1.15 -12.30
C LYS A 47 11.99 1.25 -11.88
N GLU A 48 12.37 0.58 -10.80
CA GLU A 48 13.73 0.61 -10.24
C GLU A 48 14.20 -0.81 -9.90
N LYS A 49 15.52 -1.01 -9.83
CA LYS A 49 16.09 -2.31 -9.45
C LYS A 49 15.71 -2.61 -8.02
N LEU A 50 15.30 -3.85 -7.74
CA LEU A 50 14.92 -4.30 -6.41
C LEU A 50 15.99 -3.96 -5.35
N ILE A 51 17.27 -4.12 -5.70
CA ILE A 51 18.37 -3.82 -4.79
C ILE A 51 18.46 -2.34 -4.41
N ASP A 52 18.12 -1.45 -5.34
CA ASP A 52 18.13 0.00 -5.12
C ASP A 52 16.92 0.43 -4.29
N VAL A 53 15.75 -0.19 -4.52
CA VAL A 53 14.52 0.08 -3.77
C VAL A 53 14.61 -0.43 -2.32
N VAL A 54 15.17 -1.62 -2.13
CA VAL A 54 15.38 -2.20 -0.80
C VAL A 54 16.48 -1.47 -0.03
N GLY A 55 17.60 -1.16 -0.68
CA GLY A 55 18.79 -0.63 -0.02
C GLY A 55 19.27 -1.55 1.11
N ASN A 56 19.37 -1.00 2.32
CA ASN A 56 19.78 -1.73 3.53
C ASN A 56 18.61 -2.30 4.34
N ASN A 57 17.37 -2.13 3.86
CA ASN A 57 16.19 -2.57 4.60
C ASN A 57 16.02 -4.09 4.51
N LYS A 58 15.38 -4.68 5.52
CA LYS A 58 14.86 -6.05 5.40
C LYS A 58 13.69 -6.03 4.41
N TRP A 59 13.51 -7.13 3.68
CA TRP A 59 12.38 -7.29 2.78
C TRP A 59 11.99 -8.75 2.66
N GLN A 60 10.77 -8.99 2.21
CA GLN A 60 10.24 -10.32 1.93
C GLN A 60 9.28 -10.31 0.75
N ILE A 61 9.06 -11.50 0.17
CA ILE A 61 7.93 -11.72 -0.73
C ILE A 61 6.70 -11.92 0.13
N ASN A 62 5.68 -11.08 -0.02
CA ASN A 62 4.47 -11.16 0.78
C ASN A 62 3.22 -11.05 -0.12
N ASN A 63 2.82 -12.17 -0.72
CA ASN A 63 1.57 -12.28 -1.47
C ASN A 63 0.38 -12.44 -0.51
N ILE A 64 0.15 -11.42 0.29
CA ILE A 64 -0.59 -11.46 1.56
C ILE A 64 -2.03 -11.97 1.46
N LEU A 65 -2.67 -11.83 0.30
CA LEU A 65 -4.07 -12.22 0.08
C LEU A 65 -4.24 -13.46 -0.83
N ASP A 66 -3.18 -14.19 -1.16
CA ASP A 66 -3.27 -15.36 -2.07
C ASP A 66 -4.14 -16.50 -1.51
N THR A 67 -4.26 -16.60 -0.19
CA THR A 67 -5.14 -17.56 0.49
C THR A 67 -6.62 -17.20 0.38
N GLU A 68 -6.93 -15.91 0.20
CA GLU A 68 -8.29 -15.37 0.22
C GLU A 68 -8.80 -15.02 -1.19
N TYR A 69 -7.91 -14.58 -2.07
CA TYR A 69 -8.24 -14.10 -3.40
C TYR A 69 -7.36 -14.75 -4.46
N LYS A 70 -8.00 -15.10 -5.58
CA LYS A 70 -7.28 -15.59 -6.75
C LYS A 70 -6.44 -14.46 -7.35
N SER A 71 -5.13 -14.70 -7.44
CA SER A 71 -4.21 -13.80 -8.15
C SER A 71 -4.53 -13.74 -9.64
N ARG A 72 -4.26 -12.59 -10.25
CA ARG A 72 -4.26 -12.42 -11.70
C ARG A 72 -3.10 -13.23 -12.29
N PRO A 73 -3.17 -13.62 -13.57
CA PRO A 73 -2.01 -14.20 -14.25
C PRO A 73 -0.81 -13.26 -14.14
N ALA A 74 0.37 -13.78 -13.81
CA ALA A 74 1.61 -13.03 -13.63
C ALA A 74 1.86 -12.01 -14.76
N GLN A 75 1.69 -12.43 -16.01
CA GLN A 75 1.83 -11.58 -17.20
C GLN A 75 0.92 -10.34 -17.16
N ARG A 76 -0.29 -10.45 -16.61
CA ARG A 76 -1.24 -9.35 -16.48
C ARG A 76 -0.84 -8.40 -15.35
N ILE A 77 -0.33 -8.94 -14.23
CA ILE A 77 0.19 -8.15 -13.11
C ILE A 77 1.35 -7.28 -13.62
N VAL A 78 2.35 -7.91 -14.23
CA VAL A 78 3.54 -7.25 -14.79
C VAL A 78 3.15 -6.21 -15.83
N LYS A 79 2.30 -6.58 -16.79
CA LYS A 79 1.83 -5.65 -17.83
C LYS A 79 1.15 -4.42 -17.21
N ASN A 80 0.29 -4.61 -16.22
CA ASN A 80 -0.42 -3.50 -15.59
C ASN A 80 0.53 -2.60 -14.80
N ALA A 81 1.47 -3.17 -14.04
CA ALA A 81 2.46 -2.41 -13.29
C ALA A 81 3.36 -1.56 -14.21
N LEU A 82 3.80 -2.13 -15.35
CA LEU A 82 4.60 -1.37 -16.33
C LEU A 82 3.78 -0.27 -17.03
N LEU A 83 2.52 -0.57 -17.41
CA LEU A 83 1.62 0.43 -17.97
C LEU A 83 1.29 1.53 -16.98
N PHE A 84 1.27 1.22 -15.69
CA PHE A 84 1.06 2.19 -14.63
C PHE A 84 2.15 3.25 -14.70
N VAL A 85 3.43 2.86 -14.63
CA VAL A 85 4.59 3.77 -14.76
C VAL A 85 4.51 4.60 -16.05
N ALA A 86 4.16 3.98 -17.18
CA ALA A 86 4.10 4.66 -18.47
C ALA A 86 2.99 5.72 -18.60
N LYS A 87 1.96 5.70 -17.72
CA LYS A 87 0.78 6.58 -17.82
C LYS A 87 0.82 7.84 -16.95
N ASP A 88 1.89 8.04 -16.18
CA ASP A 88 2.08 9.16 -15.23
C ASP A 88 0.81 9.50 -14.42
N VAL A 89 0.24 8.49 -13.75
CA VAL A 89 -1.03 8.63 -13.04
C VAL A 89 -0.77 9.30 -11.70
N ASN A 90 -1.18 10.56 -11.55
CA ASN A 90 -1.12 11.27 -10.28
C ASN A 90 -1.93 10.53 -9.20
N TYR A 91 -1.24 9.96 -8.21
CA TYR A 91 -1.85 9.24 -7.09
C TYR A 91 -1.68 10.07 -5.79
N THR A 92 -2.76 10.43 -5.08
CA THR A 92 -2.70 11.23 -3.83
C THR A 92 -2.46 10.36 -2.60
N MET A 93 -1.48 10.69 -1.73
CA MET A 93 -0.96 9.80 -0.66
C MET A 93 -1.79 9.70 0.63
N SER A 94 -1.94 8.47 1.14
CA SER A 94 -1.60 8.08 2.52
C SER A 94 -0.72 6.81 2.46
N SER A 95 0.08 6.50 3.48
CA SER A 95 1.04 5.35 3.54
C SER A 95 0.43 3.99 3.18
N TRP A 96 -0.90 3.90 3.22
CA TRP A 96 -1.75 2.79 2.81
C TRP A 96 -1.84 2.57 1.28
N ASN A 97 -1.29 3.48 0.47
CA ASN A 97 -1.40 3.43 -0.98
C ASN A 97 -0.39 2.51 -1.67
N CYS A 98 0.82 2.33 -1.14
CA CYS A 98 1.81 1.45 -1.77
C CYS A 98 1.35 -0.01 -1.71
N GLU A 99 0.83 -0.44 -0.56
CA GLU A 99 0.20 -1.75 -0.37
C GLU A 99 -1.04 -1.90 -1.26
N HIS A 100 -1.89 -0.86 -1.29
CA HIS A 100 -3.09 -0.85 -2.11
C HIS A 100 -2.77 -0.98 -3.60
N PHE A 101 -1.81 -0.19 -4.10
CA PHE A 101 -1.34 -0.26 -5.47
C PHE A 101 -0.82 -1.67 -5.81
N ALA A 102 0.04 -2.23 -4.97
CA ALA A 102 0.62 -3.55 -5.16
C ALA A 102 -0.48 -4.63 -5.22
N SER A 103 -1.43 -4.56 -4.29
CA SER A 103 -2.58 -5.46 -4.21
C SER A 103 -3.53 -5.33 -5.41
N GLU A 104 -3.78 -4.11 -5.91
CA GLU A 104 -4.58 -3.85 -7.12
C GLU A 104 -3.97 -4.45 -8.38
N GLN A 105 -2.63 -4.51 -8.44
CA GLN A 105 -1.96 -5.17 -9.55
C GLN A 105 -2.15 -6.70 -9.47
N ARG A 106 -2.02 -7.29 -8.28
CA ARG A 106 -2.06 -8.74 -8.10
C ARG A 106 -3.46 -9.35 -8.09
N TYR A 107 -4.45 -8.71 -7.46
CA TYR A 107 -5.77 -9.30 -7.23
C TYR A 107 -6.85 -8.69 -8.12
N VAL A 108 -7.89 -9.47 -8.46
CA VAL A 108 -9.08 -8.93 -9.14
C VAL A 108 -9.98 -8.30 -8.09
N ILE A 109 -9.72 -7.03 -7.80
CA ILE A 109 -10.47 -6.25 -6.84
C ILE A 109 -11.70 -5.68 -7.54
N LYS A 110 -12.81 -6.45 -7.57
CA LYS A 110 -14.13 -5.84 -7.82
C LYS A 110 -14.51 -5.09 -6.53
N SER A 111 -14.02 -3.87 -6.37
CA SER A 111 -14.21 -3.06 -5.16
C SER A 111 -13.99 -3.90 -3.89
N LEU A 112 -12.75 -4.00 -3.42
CA LEU A 112 -12.48 -4.44 -2.05
C LEU A 112 -13.45 -3.62 -1.19
N ASN A 113 -14.48 -4.27 -0.66
CA ASN A 113 -15.34 -3.64 0.32
C ASN A 113 -14.36 -3.18 1.40
N ILE A 114 -14.24 -1.87 1.61
CA ILE A 114 -13.40 -1.25 2.64
C ILE A 114 -13.49 -2.02 3.98
N LYS A 115 -14.64 -2.66 4.23
CA LYS A 115 -14.89 -3.60 5.34
C LYS A 115 -13.93 -4.79 5.44
N VAL A 116 -13.61 -5.51 4.36
CA VAL A 116 -12.76 -6.72 4.43
C VAL A 116 -11.32 -6.34 4.78
N TRP A 117 -10.84 -5.24 4.20
CA TRP A 117 -9.50 -4.74 4.48
C TRP A 117 -9.38 -4.15 5.89
N ILE A 118 -10.38 -3.42 6.40
CA ILE A 118 -10.42 -2.99 7.81
C ILE A 118 -10.38 -4.20 8.77
N VAL A 119 -11.11 -5.27 8.47
CA VAL A 119 -11.13 -6.48 9.34
C VAL A 119 -9.78 -7.20 9.33
N TYR A 120 -9.13 -7.32 8.17
CA TYR A 120 -7.79 -7.88 8.07
C TYR A 120 -6.77 -7.04 8.86
N GLN A 121 -6.83 -5.72 8.73
CA GLN A 121 -5.96 -4.78 9.46
C GLN A 121 -6.21 -4.81 10.98
N MET A 122 -7.47 -4.87 11.43
CA MET A 122 -7.80 -5.02 12.86
C MET A 122 -7.31 -6.34 13.45
N GLY A 123 -7.23 -7.40 12.65
CA GLY A 123 -6.70 -8.70 13.08
C GLY A 123 -5.19 -8.74 13.33
N GLN A 124 -4.44 -7.76 12.83
CA GLN A 124 -2.98 -7.67 13.01
C GLN A 124 -2.55 -6.73 14.15
N LEU A 125 -3.48 -5.97 14.73
CA LEU A 125 -3.20 -5.05 15.83
C LEU A 125 -3.26 -5.78 17.18
N ALA A 126 -2.37 -5.40 18.10
CA ALA A 126 -2.48 -5.87 19.48
C ALA A 126 -3.82 -5.41 20.08
N PRO A 127 -4.49 -6.22 20.93
CA PRO A 127 -5.78 -5.85 21.54
C PRO A 127 -5.77 -4.48 22.24
N SER A 128 -4.63 -4.08 22.81
CA SER A 128 -4.43 -2.77 23.43
C SER A 128 -4.48 -1.60 22.44
N THR A 129 -4.05 -1.81 21.20
CA THR A 129 -4.06 -0.81 20.12
C THR A 129 -5.46 -0.64 19.55
N ILE A 130 -6.24 -1.72 19.45
CA ILE A 130 -7.64 -1.68 18.98
C ILE A 130 -8.50 -0.82 19.93
N HIS A 131 -8.36 -1.03 21.24
CA HIS A 131 -9.08 -0.23 22.24
C HIS A 131 -8.76 1.27 22.13
N TRP A 132 -7.50 1.64 21.92
CA TRP A 132 -7.10 3.05 21.79
C TRP A 132 -7.64 3.71 20.52
N ILE A 133 -7.76 2.96 19.42
CA ILE A 133 -8.37 3.46 18.17
C ILE A 133 -9.86 3.73 18.36
N TYR A 134 -10.60 2.85 19.04
CA TYR A 134 -12.02 3.08 19.33
C TYR A 134 -12.23 4.30 20.25
N GLU A 135 -11.43 4.43 21.31
CA GLU A 135 -11.48 5.59 22.21
C GLU A 135 -11.11 6.91 21.49
N SER A 136 -10.10 6.88 20.62
CA SER A 136 -9.64 8.06 19.88
C SER A 136 -10.57 8.45 18.74
N ALA A 137 -11.17 7.47 18.04
CA ALA A 137 -12.16 7.72 17.00
C ALA A 137 -13.48 8.23 17.60
N LEU A 138 -13.90 7.71 18.77
CA LEU A 138 -15.03 8.24 19.51
C LEU A 138 -14.75 9.68 19.98
N PHE A 139 -13.53 9.98 20.43
CA PHE A 139 -13.11 11.33 20.82
C PHE A 139 -13.12 12.32 19.64
N LEU A 140 -12.64 11.91 18.46
CA LEU A 140 -12.70 12.73 17.24
C LEU A 140 -14.15 12.96 16.76
N VAL A 141 -15.01 11.95 16.82
CA VAL A 141 -16.44 12.11 16.49
C VAL A 141 -17.13 13.02 17.50
N ILE A 142 -16.82 12.91 18.79
CA ILE A 142 -17.37 13.81 19.83
C ILE A 142 -16.89 15.25 19.63
N ILE A 143 -15.62 15.49 19.30
CA ILE A 143 -15.11 16.84 19.02
C ILE A 143 -15.84 17.45 17.81
N VAL A 144 -15.95 16.71 16.70
CA VAL A 144 -16.63 17.19 15.49
C VAL A 144 -18.12 17.45 15.76
N LEU A 145 -18.79 16.60 16.55
CA LEU A 145 -20.20 16.82 16.92
C LEU A 145 -20.37 18.00 17.89
N SER A 146 -19.40 18.24 18.78
CA SER A 146 -19.45 19.37 19.71
C SER A 146 -19.28 20.72 19.02
N GLU A 147 -18.46 20.80 17.95
CA GLU A 147 -18.30 22.01 17.15
C GLU A 147 -19.53 22.31 16.29
N ILE A 148 -20.30 21.30 15.89
CA ILE A 148 -21.56 21.46 15.14
C ILE A 148 -22.70 21.95 16.03
N THR A 149 -22.67 21.69 17.35
CA THR A 149 -23.73 22.15 18.28
C THR A 149 -23.60 23.61 18.74
N PHE A 150 -22.56 24.34 18.31
CA PHE A 150 -22.35 25.76 18.65
C PHE A 150 -22.46 26.73 17.45
N LEU A 151 -23.05 26.30 16.33
CA LEU A 151 -23.51 27.15 15.21
C LEU A 151 -25.04 27.07 15.09
#